data_AF-A0AAC9LKC8-F1
#
_entry.id   AF-A0AAC9LKC8-F1
#
_cell.length_a   1.000
_cell.length_b   1.000
_cell.length_c   1.000
_cell.angle_alpha   90.00
_cell.angle_beta   90.00
_cell.angle_gamma   90.00
#
_symmetry.space_group_name_H-M   'P 1'
#
loop_
_entity.id
_entity.type
_entity.pdbx_description
1 polymer ?
#
loop_
_entity_poly.entity_id
_entity_poly.type
_entity_poly.pdbx_seq_one_letter_code
_entity_poly.pdbx_strand_id
1 'polypeptide(L)'
;MLDVSLHAGYEEGPFFYVTGRHEGTNHFIDEAQEFLGLSDDLVKDLTEWDDEYQSYYNPDVPQDSGFPSVEVKRAWVERGRKLAPRIKQESSKDITVHYQANGSIERGDCVF
;
A
#
# COMPACT_ATOMS: atom_id res chain seq x y z
N MET A 1 10.18 -13.69 -9.95
CA MET A 1 10.18 -12.46 -9.16
C MET A 1 9.24 -11.43 -9.77
N LEU A 2 8.17 -11.10 -9.04
CA LEU A 2 7.23 -10.02 -9.36
C LEU A 2 7.58 -8.79 -8.52
N ASP A 3 7.61 -7.62 -9.14
CA ASP A 3 7.77 -6.35 -8.42
C ASP A 3 6.41 -5.81 -7.98
N VAL A 4 6.22 -5.72 -6.67
CA VAL A 4 5.02 -5.16 -6.03
C VAL A 4 5.37 -3.82 -5.40
N SER A 5 4.56 -2.81 -5.64
CA SER A 5 4.63 -1.53 -4.94
C SER A 5 3.49 -1.41 -3.94
N LEU A 6 3.83 -0.99 -2.72
CA LEU A 6 2.87 -0.56 -1.72
C LEU A 6 2.89 0.97 -1.69
N HIS A 7 1.87 1.58 -2.27
CA HIS A 7 1.73 3.02 -2.50
C HIS A 7 0.29 3.42 -2.24
N ALA A 8 0.02 4.26 -1.25
CA ALA A 8 -1.34 4.73 -0.98
C ALA A 8 -1.70 5.95 -1.85
N GLY A 9 -2.78 5.83 -2.61
CA GLY A 9 -3.44 6.91 -3.34
C GLY A 9 -4.86 7.11 -2.82
N TYR A 10 -5.41 8.32 -2.92
CA TYR A 10 -6.81 8.53 -2.55
C TYR A 10 -7.74 7.84 -3.54
N GLU A 11 -8.77 7.16 -3.03
CA GLU A 11 -9.78 6.46 -3.84
C GLU A 11 -9.22 5.34 -4.73
N GLU A 12 -8.00 4.87 -4.44
CA GLU A 12 -7.28 3.83 -5.18
C GLU A 12 -6.86 2.69 -4.24
N GLY A 13 -6.65 1.49 -4.79
CA GLY A 13 -6.03 0.41 -4.02
C GLY A 13 -4.56 0.70 -3.71
N PRO A 14 -3.98 0.18 -2.61
CA PRO A 14 -2.60 0.50 -2.27
C PRO A 14 -1.55 -0.37 -3.00
N PHE A 15 -1.97 -1.36 -3.78
CA PHE A 15 -1.07 -2.31 -4.43
C PHE A 15 -0.86 -1.99 -5.90
N PHE A 16 0.41 -1.98 -6.32
CA PHE A 16 0.75 -1.80 -7.72
C PHE A 16 1.69 -2.87 -8.27
N TYR A 17 1.20 -3.67 -9.23
CA TYR A 17 1.96 -4.69 -9.95
C TYR A 17 1.25 -5.07 -11.25
N VAL A 18 1.98 -5.73 -12.17
CA VAL A 18 1.43 -6.17 -13.46
C VAL A 18 1.12 -7.65 -13.43
N THR A 19 -0.13 -8.02 -13.73
CA THR A 19 -0.58 -9.42 -13.84
C THR A 19 -0.75 -9.84 -15.31
N GLY A 20 0.19 -10.61 -15.85
CA GLY A 20 0.03 -11.21 -17.18
C GLY A 20 0.00 -10.20 -18.33
N ARG A 21 -0.88 -10.42 -19.32
CA ARG A 21 -0.94 -9.71 -20.62
C ARG A 21 -2.01 -8.61 -20.70
N HIS A 22 -2.87 -8.44 -19.68
CA HIS A 22 -3.96 -7.47 -19.68
C HIS A 22 -3.89 -6.56 -18.45
N GLU A 23 -4.34 -5.32 -18.66
CA GLU A 23 -3.88 -4.09 -18.01
C GLU A 23 -4.57 -3.83 -16.67
N GLY A 24 -3.74 -3.39 -15.72
CA GLY A 24 -4.14 -2.96 -14.39
C GLY A 24 -2.87 -2.89 -13.55
N THR A 25 -2.37 -1.68 -13.32
CA THR A 25 -1.22 -1.47 -12.43
C THR A 25 -1.65 -1.23 -11.00
N ASN A 26 -2.94 -0.98 -10.71
CA ASN A 26 -3.49 -0.73 -9.39
C ASN A 26 -4.42 -1.88 -8.98
N HIS A 27 -4.33 -2.34 -7.74
CA HIS A 27 -5.10 -3.46 -7.18
C HIS A 27 -5.54 -3.10 -5.76
N PHE A 28 -6.78 -3.44 -5.42
CA PHE A 28 -7.31 -3.32 -4.05
C PHE A 28 -6.76 -4.44 -3.14
N ILE A 29 -6.95 -4.27 -1.82
CA ILE A 29 -6.37 -5.17 -0.81
C ILE A 29 -6.95 -6.59 -0.93
N ASP A 30 -8.24 -6.74 -1.24
CA ASP A 30 -8.91 -8.02 -1.44
C ASP A 30 -8.41 -8.74 -2.71
N GLU A 31 -8.23 -8.01 -3.80
CA GLU A 31 -7.60 -8.53 -5.03
C GLU A 31 -6.15 -8.99 -4.76
N ALA A 32 -5.39 -8.19 -4.01
CA ALA A 32 -4.03 -8.52 -3.62
C ALA A 32 -3.99 -9.70 -2.64
N GLN A 33 -4.96 -9.84 -1.74
CA GLN A 33 -5.10 -10.99 -0.85
C GLN A 33 -5.23 -12.28 -1.66
N GLU A 34 -6.18 -12.33 -2.59
CA GLU A 34 -6.41 -13.50 -3.43
C GLU A 34 -5.18 -13.81 -4.29
N PHE A 35 -4.65 -12.78 -4.94
CA PHE A 35 -3.54 -12.97 -5.87
C PHE A 35 -2.26 -13.39 -5.17
N LEU A 36 -1.82 -12.64 -4.15
CA LEU A 36 -0.55 -12.87 -3.43
C LEU A 36 -0.68 -13.95 -2.35
N GLY A 37 -1.89 -14.32 -1.93
CA GLY A 37 -2.14 -15.31 -0.87
C GLY A 37 -1.79 -14.78 0.52
N LEU A 38 -2.17 -13.53 0.82
CA LEU A 38 -1.91 -12.89 2.11
C LEU A 38 -2.86 -13.42 3.19
N SER A 39 -2.42 -13.42 4.46
CA SER A 39 -3.28 -13.84 5.57
C SER A 39 -4.37 -12.80 5.88
N ASP A 40 -5.47 -13.26 6.47
CA ASP A 40 -6.56 -12.38 6.93
C ASP A 40 -6.07 -11.34 7.96
N ASP A 41 -5.12 -11.72 8.82
CA ASP A 41 -4.54 -10.83 9.82
C ASP A 41 -3.72 -9.70 9.17
N LEU A 42 -2.91 -10.01 8.16
CA LEU A 42 -2.18 -8.99 7.42
C LEU A 42 -3.12 -8.10 6.59
N VAL A 43 -4.15 -8.68 5.97
CA VAL A 43 -5.17 -7.93 5.23
C VAL A 43 -5.88 -6.95 6.13
N LYS A 44 -6.28 -7.37 7.33
CA LYS A 44 -6.87 -6.48 8.32
C LYS A 44 -5.94 -5.30 8.65
N ASP A 45 -4.67 -5.57 8.94
CA ASP A 45 -3.70 -4.51 9.25
C ASP A 45 -3.45 -3.55 8.06
N LEU A 46 -3.47 -4.07 6.83
CA LEU A 46 -3.36 -3.27 5.60
C LEU A 46 -4.60 -2.40 5.40
N THR A 47 -5.80 -2.93 5.62
CA THR A 47 -7.05 -2.19 5.53
C THR A 47 -7.09 -1.08 6.57
N GLU A 48 -6.74 -1.35 7.82
CA GLU A 48 -6.68 -0.31 8.87
C GLU A 48 -5.65 0.79 8.52
N TRP A 49 -4.54 0.42 7.87
CA TRP A 49 -3.53 1.38 7.43
C TRP A 49 -4.00 2.24 6.25
N ASP A 50 -4.67 1.65 5.26
CA ASP A 50 -5.19 2.37 4.10
C ASP A 50 -6.41 3.23 4.47
N ASP A 51 -7.36 2.69 5.25
CA ASP A 51 -8.55 3.41 5.73
C ASP A 51 -8.19 4.68 6.49
N GLU A 52 -7.12 4.65 7.29
CA GLU A 52 -6.63 5.86 7.95
C GLU A 52 -6.19 6.91 6.93
N TYR A 53 -5.46 6.50 5.88
CA TYR A 53 -5.07 7.43 4.82
C TYR A 53 -6.30 7.98 4.09
N GLN A 54 -7.23 7.11 3.68
CA GLN A 54 -8.48 7.51 3.03
C GLN A 54 -9.32 8.47 3.89
N SER A 55 -9.26 8.35 5.22
CA SER A 55 -9.98 9.25 6.14
C SER A 55 -9.51 10.71 6.06
N TYR A 56 -8.33 10.97 5.50
CA TYR A 56 -7.77 12.31 5.29
C TYR A 56 -8.17 12.93 3.94
N TYR A 57 -8.93 12.20 3.12
CA TYR A 57 -9.45 12.72 1.86
C TYR A 57 -10.55 13.76 2.12
N ASN A 58 -10.43 14.92 1.47
CA ASN A 58 -11.46 15.95 1.46
C ASN A 58 -12.17 15.95 0.10
N PRO A 59 -13.35 15.32 -0.02
CA PRO A 59 -14.04 15.21 -1.32
C PRO A 59 -14.57 16.56 -1.82
N ASP A 60 -14.84 17.52 -0.93
CA ASP A 60 -15.32 18.85 -1.32
C ASP A 60 -14.19 19.70 -1.91
N VAL A 61 -12.96 19.50 -1.42
CA VAL A 61 -11.77 20.25 -1.81
C VAL A 61 -10.56 19.31 -1.89
N PRO A 62 -10.42 18.48 -2.94
CA PRO A 62 -9.43 17.41 -3.00
C PRO A 62 -7.98 17.86 -2.78
N GLN A 63 -7.61 19.06 -3.21
CA GLN A 63 -6.27 19.60 -3.01
C GLN A 63 -5.93 19.91 -1.53
N ASP A 64 -6.94 20.05 -0.68
CA ASP A 64 -6.77 20.28 0.76
C ASP A 64 -6.72 18.95 1.55
N SER A 65 -6.78 17.80 0.86
CA SER A 65 -6.60 16.48 1.46
C SER A 65 -5.18 16.33 2.01
N GLY A 66 -5.04 15.64 3.14
CA GLY A 66 -3.72 15.37 3.71
C GLY A 66 -3.72 15.10 5.21
N PHE A 67 -2.57 14.61 5.68
CA PHE A 67 -2.39 14.31 7.10
C PHE A 67 -2.64 15.54 7.98
N PRO A 68 -3.30 15.38 9.14
CA PRO A 68 -3.59 16.48 10.05
C PRO A 68 -2.35 17.03 10.75
N SER A 69 -1.24 16.29 10.75
CA SER A 69 0.06 16.73 11.28
C SER A 69 1.22 15.90 10.71
N VAL A 70 2.44 16.40 10.89
CA VAL A 70 3.67 15.70 10.52
C VAL A 70 3.87 14.45 11.38
N GLU A 71 3.49 14.49 12.64
CA GLU A 71 3.59 13.38 13.60
C GLU A 71 2.70 12.21 13.18
N VAL A 72 1.47 12.51 12.76
CA VAL A 72 0.52 11.51 12.25
C VAL A 72 1.05 10.88 10.96
N LYS A 73 1.56 11.71 10.02
CA LYS A 73 2.20 11.20 8.81
C LYS A 73 3.36 10.24 9.14
N ARG A 74 4.25 10.63 10.06
CA ARG A 74 5.39 9.80 10.46
C ARG A 74 4.94 8.46 11.04
N ALA A 75 3.96 8.48 11.96
CA ALA A 75 3.44 7.26 12.56
C ALA A 75 2.79 6.32 11.54
N TRP A 76 2.04 6.88 10.58
CA TRP A 76 1.46 6.13 9.46
C TRP A 76 2.52 5.53 8.52
N VAL A 77 3.57 6.30 8.19
CA VAL A 77 4.71 5.81 7.38
C VAL A 77 5.44 4.64 8.07
N GLU A 78 5.70 4.75 9.38
CA GLU A 78 6.38 3.67 10.11
C GLU A 78 5.54 2.39 10.21
N ARG A 79 4.21 2.49 10.26
CA ARG A 79 3.34 1.30 10.18
C ARG A 79 3.39 0.65 8.80
N GLY A 80 3.26 1.43 7.72
CA GLY A 80 3.39 0.90 6.36
C GLY A 80 4.74 0.23 6.11
N ARG A 81 5.84 0.80 6.65
CA ARG A 81 7.18 0.19 6.59
C ARG A 81 7.26 -1.17 7.30
N LYS A 82 6.45 -1.42 8.34
CA LYS A 82 6.37 -2.73 9.02
C LYS A 82 5.49 -3.72 8.27
N LEU A 83 4.51 -3.25 7.50
CA LEU A 83 3.64 -4.10 6.68
C LEU A 83 4.35 -4.60 5.42
N ALA A 84 5.16 -3.77 4.77
CA ALA A 84 5.90 -4.14 3.56
C ALA A 84 6.72 -5.45 3.65
N PRO A 85 7.56 -5.69 4.67
CA PRO A 85 8.26 -6.96 4.83
C PRO A 85 7.32 -8.13 5.14
N ARG A 86 6.18 -7.90 5.81
CA ARG A 86 5.18 -8.95 6.05
C ARG A 86 4.51 -9.40 4.76
N ILE A 87 4.17 -8.48 3.86
CA ILE A 87 3.66 -8.80 2.52
C ILE A 87 4.61 -9.77 1.81
N LYS A 88 5.92 -9.49 1.82
CA LYS A 88 6.90 -10.39 1.21
C LYS A 88 6.97 -11.76 1.90
N GLN A 89 6.96 -11.78 3.24
CA GLN A 89 7.09 -13.01 4.02
C GLN A 89 5.87 -13.92 3.87
N GLU A 90 4.67 -13.35 3.80
CA GLU A 90 3.41 -14.09 3.76
C GLU A 90 3.00 -14.45 2.32
N SER A 91 3.47 -13.72 1.32
CA SER A 91 3.14 -13.95 -0.09
C SER A 91 3.50 -15.38 -0.55
N SER A 92 2.53 -16.04 -1.16
CA SER A 92 2.69 -17.32 -1.87
C SER A 92 3.51 -17.22 -3.16
N LYS A 93 3.78 -16.00 -3.64
CA LYS A 93 4.60 -15.72 -4.82
C LYS A 93 5.98 -15.22 -4.44
N ASP A 94 6.94 -15.49 -5.32
CA ASP A 94 8.27 -14.88 -5.32
C ASP A 94 8.17 -13.39 -5.73
N ILE A 95 8.16 -12.49 -4.73
CA ILE A 95 7.97 -11.05 -4.90
C ILE A 95 9.08 -10.21 -4.27
N THR A 96 9.25 -9.01 -4.82
CA THR A 96 9.98 -7.89 -4.20
C THR A 96 8.99 -6.78 -3.89
N VAL A 97 9.05 -6.22 -2.68
CA VAL A 97 8.12 -5.17 -2.25
C VAL A 97 8.84 -3.82 -2.18
N HIS A 98 8.36 -2.85 -2.95
CA HIS A 98 8.81 -1.46 -2.95
C HIS A 98 7.82 -0.61 -2.15
N TYR A 99 8.21 -0.16 -0.97
CA TYR A 99 7.35 0.68 -0.14
C TYR A 99 7.56 2.17 -0.46
N GLN A 100 6.47 2.86 -0.82
CA GLN A 100 6.50 4.25 -1.26
C GLN A 100 5.68 5.20 -0.39
N ALA A 101 5.06 4.71 0.69
CA ALA A 101 4.12 5.48 1.51
C ALA A 101 3.02 6.09 0.62
N ASN A 102 2.72 7.39 0.74
CA ASN A 102 1.82 8.11 -0.16
C ASN A 102 2.57 8.82 -1.30
N GLY A 103 3.63 8.18 -1.81
CA GLY A 103 4.58 8.76 -2.77
C GLY A 103 5.71 9.59 -2.14
N SER A 104 5.76 9.71 -0.80
CA SER A 104 6.83 10.45 -0.12
C SER A 104 8.14 9.68 0.05
N ILE A 105 8.18 8.41 -0.36
CA ILE A 105 9.38 7.58 -0.43
C ILE A 105 9.53 7.19 -1.90
N GLU A 106 10.68 7.49 -2.49
CA GLU A 106 10.94 7.15 -3.90
C GLU A 106 10.99 5.63 -4.08
N ARG A 107 10.54 5.17 -5.24
CA ARG A 107 10.63 3.74 -5.58
C ARG A 107 12.09 3.29 -5.56
N GLY A 108 12.39 2.24 -4.81
CA GLY A 108 13.74 1.70 -4.68
C GLY A 108 14.49 2.16 -3.42
N ASP A 109 14.02 3.20 -2.72
CA ASP A 109 14.63 3.65 -1.46
C ASP A 109 14.27 2.72 -0.29
N CYS A 110 13.10 2.08 -0.34
CA CYS A 110 12.63 1.16 0.68
C CYS A 110 12.14 -0.14 0.03
N VAL A 111 13.03 -1.14 0.00
CA VAL A 111 12.82 -2.41 -0.69
C VAL A 111 12.98 -3.57 0.31
N PHE A 112 12.08 -4.54 0.23
CA PHE A 112 12.07 -5.71 1.09
C PHE A 112 12.18 -7.01 0.31
#